data_AF-A0A7V7ZA72-F1
#
_entry.id   AF-A0A7V7ZA72-F1
#
_cell.length_a   1.000
_cell.length_b   1.000
_cell.length_c   1.000
_cell.angle_alpha   90.00
_cell.angle_beta   90.00
_cell.angle_gamma   90.00
#
_symmetry.space_group_name_H-M   'P 1'
#
loop_
_entity.id
_entity.type
_entity.pdbx_description
1 polymer ?
#
loop_
_entity_poly.entity_id
_entity_poly.type
_entity_poly.pdbx_seq_one_letter_code
_entity_poly.pdbx_strand_id
1 'polypeptide(L)'
;MEDIYRSQFRMPYGLYEKLKVEADKAGRSVNGELVARLEQSLNAGSNDADLAMVFDILGRMAKRNPDLRYTFTIANGGEGPIEVEIPEHLVESKPKPARALPKPKA
;
A
#
# COMPACT_ATOMS: atom_id res chain seq x y z
N MET A 1 5.85 11.81 -32.38
CA MET A 1 5.86 10.37 -32.68
C MET A 1 6.35 9.72 -31.41
N GLU A 2 5.54 8.91 -30.73
CA GLU A 2 5.99 8.27 -29.48
C GLU A 2 7.10 7.28 -29.80
N ASP A 3 8.25 7.43 -29.15
CA ASP A 3 9.39 6.52 -29.30
C ASP A 3 9.06 5.18 -28.64
N ILE A 4 8.41 4.30 -29.40
CA ILE A 4 8.05 2.96 -28.92
C ILE A 4 9.32 2.10 -28.87
N TYR A 5 9.76 1.78 -27.65
CA TYR A 5 10.80 0.78 -27.43
C TYR A 5 10.27 -0.62 -27.78
N ARG A 6 10.99 -1.33 -28.67
CA ARG A 6 10.63 -2.68 -29.11
C ARG A 6 11.70 -3.67 -28.70
N SER A 7 11.29 -4.71 -27.97
CA SER A 7 12.18 -5.80 -27.56
C SER A 7 11.46 -7.14 -27.65
N GLN A 8 12.24 -8.22 -27.71
CA GLN A 8 11.72 -9.58 -27.66
C GLN A 8 11.82 -10.12 -26.24
N PHE A 9 10.68 -10.39 -25.61
CA PHE A 9 10.62 -11.02 -24.31
C PHE A 9 10.54 -12.53 -24.45
N ARG A 10 11.48 -13.25 -23.82
CA ARG A 10 11.45 -14.71 -23.73
C ARG A 10 10.80 -15.11 -22.42
N MET A 11 9.75 -15.91 -22.51
CA MET A 11 8.99 -16.38 -21.35
C MET A 11 8.90 -17.91 -21.36
N PRO A 12 8.87 -18.57 -20.18
CA PRO A 12 8.48 -19.97 -20.09
C PRO A 12 7.09 -20.20 -20.69
N TYR A 13 6.90 -21.33 -21.39
CA TYR A 13 5.65 -21.59 -22.12
C TYR A 13 4.40 -21.52 -21.24
N GLY A 14 4.42 -22.15 -20.07
CA GLY A 14 3.29 -22.11 -19.14
C GLY A 14 2.98 -20.72 -18.59
N LEU A 15 3.95 -19.79 -18.57
CA LEU A 15 3.69 -18.40 -18.21
C LEU A 15 2.98 -17.66 -19.36
N TYR A 16 3.42 -17.89 -20.59
CA TYR A 16 2.78 -17.34 -21.78
C TYR A 16 1.33 -17.80 -21.92
N GLU A 17 1.04 -19.08 -21.69
CA GLU A 17 -0.33 -19.60 -21.74
C GLU A 17 -1.25 -18.92 -20.72
N LYS A 18 -0.77 -18.75 -19.48
CA LYS A 18 -1.51 -18.01 -18.45
C LYS A 18 -1.78 -16.58 -18.89
N LEU A 19 -0.75 -15.87 -19.37
CA LEU A 19 -0.89 -14.50 -19.85
C LEU A 19 -1.90 -14.40 -21.01
N LYS A 20 -1.90 -15.38 -21.92
CA LYS A 20 -2.83 -15.44 -23.04
C LYS A 20 -4.28 -15.62 -22.57
N VAL A 21 -4.53 -16.56 -21.65
CA VAL A 21 -5.88 -16.77 -21.08
C VAL A 21 -6.40 -15.50 -20.41
N GLU A 22 -5.53 -14.79 -19.70
CA GLU A 22 -5.90 -13.54 -19.04
C GLU A 22 -6.15 -12.40 -20.04
N ALA A 23 -5.36 -12.32 -21.11
CA ALA A 23 -5.57 -11.37 -22.19
C ALA A 23 -6.92 -11.60 -22.90
N ASP A 24 -7.28 -12.87 -23.15
CA ASP A 24 -8.56 -13.26 -23.74
C ASP A 24 -9.73 -12.85 -22.83
N LYS A 25 -9.62 -13.07 -21.52
CA LYS A 25 -10.63 -12.62 -20.54
C LYS A 25 -10.78 -11.09 -20.50
N ALA A 26 -9.67 -10.37 -20.61
CA ALA A 26 -9.65 -8.91 -20.61
C ALA A 26 -10.08 -8.30 -21.95
N GLY A 27 -10.26 -9.11 -23.00
CA GLY A 27 -10.58 -8.63 -24.35
C GLY A 27 -9.43 -7.84 -25.00
N ARG A 28 -8.18 -8.14 -24.63
CA ARG A 28 -6.97 -7.44 -25.09
C ARG A 28 -6.04 -8.38 -25.82
N SER A 29 -5.10 -7.82 -26.59
CA SER A 29 -3.98 -8.61 -27.11
C SER A 29 -3.05 -9.03 -25.96
N VAL A 30 -2.30 -10.12 -26.16
CA VAL A 30 -1.30 -10.60 -25.18
C VAL A 30 -0.30 -9.49 -24.83
N ASN A 31 0.12 -8.70 -25.82
CA ASN A 31 1.02 -7.57 -25.58
C ASN A 31 0.34 -6.46 -24.76
N GLY A 32 -0.94 -6.17 -25.03
CA GLY A 32 -1.71 -5.18 -24.26
C GLY A 32 -1.89 -5.60 -22.80
N GLU A 33 -2.11 -6.88 -22.55
CA GLU A 33 -2.19 -7.41 -21.18
C GLU A 33 -0.83 -7.38 -20.48
N LEU A 34 0.26 -7.70 -21.19
CA LEU A 34 1.62 -7.58 -20.65
C LEU A 34 1.92 -6.15 -20.22
N VAL A 35 1.64 -5.16 -21.08
CA VAL A 35 1.86 -3.74 -20.79
C VAL A 35 1.02 -3.31 -19.59
N ALA A 36 -0.27 -3.64 -19.56
CA ALA A 36 -1.15 -3.27 -18.45
C ALA A 36 -0.66 -3.81 -17.10
N ARG A 37 -0.18 -5.07 -17.06
CA ARG A 37 0.38 -5.66 -15.83
C ARG A 37 1.70 -5.01 -15.43
N LEU A 38 2.55 -4.67 -16.39
CA LEU A 38 3.80 -3.96 -16.13
C LEU A 38 3.52 -2.58 -15.54
N GLU A 39 2.61 -1.81 -16.14
CA GLU A 39 2.17 -0.51 -15.62
C GLU A 39 1.62 -0.63 -14.21
N GLN A 40 0.73 -1.61 -13.96
CA GLN A 40 0.23 -1.88 -12.61
C GLN A 40 1.35 -2.22 -11.63
N SER A 41 2.29 -3.07 -12.01
CA SER A 41 3.39 -3.48 -11.12
C SER A 41 4.34 -2.34 -10.78
N LEU A 42 4.62 -1.46 -11.75
CA LEU A 42 5.53 -0.32 -11.57
C LEU A 42 4.83 0.83 -10.83
N ASN A 43 3.53 1.00 -11.00
CA ASN A 43 2.75 1.99 -10.26
C ASN A 43 2.40 1.53 -8.84
N ALA A 44 2.17 0.23 -8.63
CA ALA A 44 1.94 -0.36 -7.30
C ALA A 44 3.21 -0.38 -6.43
N GLY A 45 4.39 -0.45 -7.07
CA GLY A 45 5.69 -0.54 -6.41
C GLY A 45 6.14 0.69 -5.60
N SER A 46 5.44 1.82 -5.69
CA SER A 46 5.80 3.02 -4.90
C SER A 46 4.91 3.28 -3.69
N ASN A 47 3.77 2.61 -3.54
CA ASN A 47 2.77 3.00 -2.52
C ASN A 47 2.55 1.96 -1.43
N ASP A 48 2.53 0.66 -1.76
CA ASP A 48 2.17 -0.36 -0.76
C ASP A 48 3.30 -0.65 0.24
N ALA A 49 4.56 -0.60 -0.21
CA ALA A 49 5.71 -0.73 0.68
C ALA A 49 5.89 0.53 1.56
N ASP A 50 5.53 1.71 1.05
CA ASP A 50 5.66 2.97 1.76
C ASP A 50 4.57 3.16 2.82
N LEU A 51 3.34 2.70 2.58
CA LEU A 51 2.23 2.89 3.54
C LEU A 51 2.45 2.13 4.85
N ALA A 52 2.87 0.86 4.80
CA ALA A 52 3.13 0.08 6.01
C ALA A 52 4.25 0.69 6.86
N MET A 53 5.28 1.22 6.20
CA MET A 53 6.38 1.94 6.86
C MET A 53 5.93 3.29 7.43
N VAL A 54 5.10 4.04 6.69
CA VAL A 54 4.53 5.32 7.14
C VAL A 54 3.67 5.11 8.39
N PHE A 55 2.81 4.09 8.42
CA PHE A 55 1.99 3.78 9.60
C PHE A 55 2.82 3.37 10.83
N ASP A 56 3.92 2.63 10.64
CA ASP A 56 4.84 2.30 11.74
C ASP A 56 5.55 3.55 12.29
N ILE A 57 6.05 4.42 11.41
CA ILE A 57 6.68 5.70 11.81
C ILE A 57 5.67 6.57 12.56
N LEU A 58 4.43 6.63 12.08
CA LEU A 58 3.31 7.31 12.72
C LEU A 58 3.01 6.79 14.13
N GLY A 59 2.93 5.47 14.28
CA GLY A 59 2.72 4.86 15.60
C GLY A 59 3.82 5.22 16.60
N ARG A 60 5.07 5.29 16.14
CA ARG A 60 6.23 5.70 16.96
C ARG A 60 6.16 7.19 17.31
N MET A 61 5.75 8.05 16.38
CA MET A 61 5.62 9.49 16.61
C MET A 61 4.47 9.82 17.57
N ALA A 62 3.28 9.24 17.34
CA ALA A 62 2.11 9.42 18.21
C ALA A 62 2.38 8.95 19.65
N LYS A 63 3.08 7.82 19.81
CA LYS A 63 3.49 7.33 21.14
C LYS A 63 4.45 8.27 21.86
N ARG A 64 5.30 8.99 21.10
CA ARG A 64 6.28 9.93 21.65
C ARG A 64 5.64 11.28 22.01
N ASN A 65 4.70 11.76 21.19
CA ASN A 65 4.01 13.04 21.38
C ASN A 65 2.50 12.88 21.19
N PRO A 66 1.75 12.48 22.23
CA PRO A 66 0.32 12.17 22.11
C PRO A 66 -0.56 13.41 21.84
N ASP A 67 -0.09 14.60 22.19
CA ASP A 67 -0.84 15.85 21.99
C ASP A 67 -0.64 16.47 20.60
N LEU A 68 0.29 15.92 19.79
CA LEU A 68 0.58 16.43 18.45
C LEU A 68 -0.30 15.73 17.40
N ARG A 69 -1.04 16.51 16.62
CA ARG A 69 -1.70 16.03 15.40
C ARG A 69 -0.72 16.04 14.25
N TYR A 70 -0.59 14.90 13.56
CA TYR A 70 0.24 14.76 12.37
C TYR A 70 -0.64 14.72 11.12
N THR A 71 -0.32 15.54 10.12
CA THR A 71 -0.94 15.54 8.79
C THR A 71 0.10 15.16 7.75
N PHE A 72 -0.27 14.32 6.79
CA PHE A 72 0.62 13.94 5.68
C PHE A 72 -0.17 13.98 4.38
N THR A 73 0.54 14.28 3.30
CA THR A 73 -0.02 14.34 1.96
C THR A 73 0.58 13.23 1.12
N ILE A 74 -0.27 12.30 0.67
CA ILE A 74 0.14 11.24 -0.25
C ILE A 74 0.13 11.83 -1.67
N ALA A 75 1.30 11.99 -2.28
CA ALA A 75 1.42 12.52 -3.64
C ALA A 75 1.24 11.39 -4.67
N ASN A 76 -0.02 11.02 -4.95
CA ASN A 76 -0.34 9.99 -5.94
C ASN A 76 -0.44 10.54 -7.37
N GLY A 77 0.58 11.25 -7.88
CA GLY A 77 0.71 11.60 -9.31
C GLY A 77 -0.47 12.33 -9.98
N GLY A 78 -1.53 12.68 -9.25
CA GLY A 78 -2.79 13.21 -9.73
C GLY A 78 -3.69 13.51 -8.54
N GLU A 79 -3.98 14.80 -8.38
CA GLU A 79 -4.96 15.38 -7.45
C GLU A 79 -4.67 15.30 -5.94
N GLY A 80 -3.93 16.32 -5.47
CA GLY A 80 -4.20 16.98 -4.19
C GLY A 80 -3.97 16.19 -2.89
N PRO A 81 -3.92 16.90 -1.75
CA PRO A 81 -3.83 16.24 -0.45
C PRO A 81 -5.14 15.51 -0.14
N ILE A 82 -5.06 14.20 0.13
CA ILE A 82 -6.18 13.43 0.70
C ILE A 82 -6.17 13.65 2.21
N GLU A 83 -7.16 14.39 2.74
CA GLU A 83 -7.39 14.44 4.18
C GLU A 83 -7.99 13.12 4.64
N VAL A 84 -7.23 12.35 5.42
CA VAL A 84 -7.71 11.11 6.03
C VAL A 84 -8.18 11.43 7.44
N GLU A 85 -9.49 11.47 7.63
CA GLU A 85 -10.11 11.57 8.95
C GLU A 85 -9.93 10.22 9.67
N ILE A 86 -9.09 10.18 10.71
CA ILE A 86 -8.96 9.00 11.56
C ILE A 86 -10.21 8.94 12.44
N PRO A 87 -11.07 7.92 12.30
CA PRO A 87 -12.31 7.85 13.06
C PRO A 87 -12.01 7.65 14.56
N GLU A 88 -12.76 8.35 15.42
CA GLU A 88 -12.55 8.42 16.87
C GLU A 88 -12.38 7.06 17.58
N HIS A 89 -12.99 6.00 17.04
CA HIS A 89 -12.88 4.64 17.60
C HIS A 89 -11.48 4.00 17.45
N LEU A 90 -10.61 4.54 16.59
CA LEU A 90 -9.19 4.15 16.48
C LEU A 90 -8.27 4.98 17.39
N VAL A 91 -8.78 6.05 18.00
CA VAL A 91 -8.03 6.97 18.87
C VAL A 91 -8.14 6.56 20.34
N GLU A 92 -9.19 5.84 20.73
CA GLU A 92 -9.34 5.33 22.10
C GLU A 92 -8.85 3.89 22.27
N SER A 93 -7.55 3.72 22.51
CA SER A 93 -7.10 2.69 23.45
C SER A 93 -6.52 3.39 24.69
N LYS A 94 -7.39 3.87 25.58
CA LYS A 94 -6.94 4.15 26.95
C LYS A 94 -6.30 2.85 27.48
N PRO A 95 -5.05 2.88 27.98
CA PRO A 95 -4.47 1.69 28.59
C PRO A 95 -5.37 1.32 29.78
N LYS A 96 -5.94 0.11 29.74
CA LYS A 96 -6.72 -0.43 30.86
C LYS A 96 -5.82 -0.37 32.10
N PRO A 97 -6.22 0.25 33.21
CA PRO A 97 -5.36 0.31 34.38
C PRO A 97 -5.03 -1.11 34.82
N ALA A 98 -3.75 -1.38 35.02
CA ALA A 98 -3.27 -2.67 35.49
C ALA A 98 -4.02 -3.02 36.78
N ARG A 99 -4.73 -4.15 36.77
CA ARG A 99 -5.41 -4.69 37.94
C ARG A 99 -4.34 -4.91 39.01
N ALA A 100 -4.41 -4.15 40.10
CA ALA A 100 -3.48 -4.28 41.21
C ALA A 100 -3.46 -5.74 41.70
N LEU A 101 -2.28 -6.36 41.70
CA LEU A 101 -2.07 -7.66 42.34
C LEU A 101 -2.36 -7.51 43.85
N PRO A 102 -3.09 -8.45 44.46
CA PRO A 102 -3.32 -8.40 45.90
C PRO A 102 -1.99 -8.50 46.63
N LYS A 103 -1.76 -7.60 47.61
CA LYS A 103 -0.58 -7.64 48.46
C LYS A 103 -0.47 -9.01 49.15
N PRO A 104 0.73 -9.60 49.25
CA PRO A 104 0.91 -10.83 50.00
C PRO A 104 0.60 -10.57 51.48
N LYS A 105 -0.18 -11.46 52.09
CA LYS A 105 -0.37 -11.46 53.54
C LYS A 105 0.95 -11.89 54.19
N ALA A 106 1.38 -11.12 55.19
CA ALA A 106 2.44 -11.49 56.12
C ALA A 106 1.98 -12.65 57.02
#